data_AF-A0A5B0PV60-F1
#
_entry.id   AF-A0A5B0PV60-F1
#
_cell.length_a   1.000
_cell.length_b   1.000
_cell.length_c   1.000
_cell.angle_alpha   90.00
_cell.angle_beta   90.00
_cell.angle_gamma   90.00
#
_symmetry.space_group_name_H-M   'P 1'
#
loop_
_entity.id
_entity.type
_entity.pdbx_description
1 polymer ?
#
loop_
_entity_poly.entity_id
_entity_poly.type
_entity_poly.pdbx_seq_one_letter_code
_entity_poly.pdbx_strand_id
1 'polypeptide(L)'
;MCLMSFQNAINAHPYGTPANRPRSSSGPAPQGLSLARTAAKLSPSCQLAASGLLGEEFESCADILGLVSIFEAKDSLVSPINTWVSGACSAKPCSKQSLDKASQMMKTGCASDLQEGSIAAVAMYSILTHYDVTRDMFCTQYKQNSTYCLPSVLGDVESQSGEKITLGEVVSLITGKLTKADRAFMSVPKETYCTPCGHAIVTKSATMIDAIRKDPVGIEFNYSSSSTVHQISEICGAAFEDHQIPDSVQIAPPPKSGNPIEKKLA
;
A
#
# COMPACT_ATOMS: atom_id res chain seq x y z
N MET A 1 -0.78 4.63 -0.52
CA MET A 1 -0.24 3.88 -1.67
C MET A 1 -1.25 3.81 -2.82
N CYS A 2 -2.51 3.38 -2.62
CA CYS A 2 -3.57 3.53 -3.63
C CYS A 2 -4.08 4.97 -3.83
N LEU A 3 -3.83 5.84 -2.86
CA LEU A 3 -4.32 7.21 -2.86
C LEU A 3 -3.51 8.13 -3.82
N MET A 4 -2.20 7.95 -4.00
CA MET A 4 -1.43 8.85 -4.87
C MET A 4 -1.81 8.75 -6.37
N SER A 5 -2.39 7.63 -6.79
CA SER A 5 -2.83 7.34 -8.16
C SER A 5 -3.95 8.27 -8.66
N PHE A 6 -4.92 8.60 -7.80
CA PHE A 6 -6.13 9.32 -8.23
C PHE A 6 -5.89 10.82 -8.48
N GLN A 7 -4.93 11.43 -7.80
CA GLN A 7 -4.70 12.88 -7.87
C GLN A 7 -4.23 13.35 -9.26
N ASN A 8 -3.53 12.49 -10.02
CA ASN A 8 -3.04 12.81 -11.36
C ASN A 8 -3.99 12.38 -12.48
N ALA A 9 -4.74 11.30 -12.29
CA ALA A 9 -5.78 10.85 -13.23
C ALA A 9 -6.91 11.90 -13.39
N ILE A 10 -7.25 12.60 -12.31
CA ILE A 10 -8.33 13.61 -12.29
C ILE A 10 -7.96 14.90 -13.04
N ASN A 11 -6.68 15.29 -13.08
CA ASN A 11 -6.25 16.42 -13.92
C ASN A 11 -6.38 16.12 -15.44
N ALA A 12 -6.63 14.87 -15.82
CA ALA A 12 -6.81 14.42 -17.19
C ALA A 12 -8.24 13.95 -17.54
N HIS A 13 -9.18 13.93 -16.58
CA HIS A 13 -10.57 13.52 -16.85
C HIS A 13 -11.47 14.68 -17.28
N PRO A 14 -12.18 14.58 -18.42
CA PRO A 14 -13.00 15.65 -18.97
C PRO A 14 -14.49 15.50 -18.63
N TYR A 15 -14.87 15.27 -17.36
CA TYR A 15 -16.27 15.33 -16.96
C TYR A 15 -16.46 16.08 -15.65
N GLY A 16 -16.63 17.39 -15.81
CA GLY A 16 -17.19 18.32 -14.84
C GLY A 16 -17.54 19.61 -15.58
N THR A 17 -18.82 19.89 -15.75
CA THR A 17 -19.37 21.06 -16.45
C THR A 17 -18.75 22.37 -15.92
N PRO A 18 -18.34 23.32 -16.79
CA PRO A 18 -17.65 24.53 -16.36
C PRO A 18 -18.66 25.60 -15.95
N ALA A 19 -19.09 25.58 -14.69
CA ALA A 19 -19.74 26.75 -14.09
C ALA A 19 -19.50 26.75 -12.58
N ASN A 20 -18.87 27.81 -12.08
CA ASN A 20 -18.52 28.08 -10.67
C ASN A 20 -17.25 27.44 -10.08
N ARG A 21 -16.12 27.54 -10.80
CA ARG A 21 -14.82 27.55 -10.11
C ARG A 21 -14.51 29.00 -9.70
N PRO A 22 -14.26 29.33 -8.43
CA PRO A 22 -13.63 30.59 -8.08
C PRO A 22 -12.27 30.66 -8.79
N ARG A 23 -12.06 31.74 -9.54
CA ARG A 23 -10.82 32.03 -10.26
C ARG A 23 -9.71 32.24 -9.23
N SER A 24 -9.01 31.17 -8.87
CA SER A 24 -7.85 31.27 -7.98
C SER A 24 -6.73 31.95 -8.76
N SER A 25 -6.36 33.13 -8.29
CA SER A 25 -5.27 33.97 -8.78
C SER A 25 -3.98 33.17 -8.89
N SER A 26 -3.26 33.37 -9.99
CA SER A 26 -1.89 32.92 -10.23
C SER A 26 -0.94 33.49 -9.17
N GLY A 27 -0.85 32.79 -8.04
CA GLY A 27 0.25 32.90 -7.09
C GLY A 27 1.46 32.10 -7.59
N PRO A 28 2.68 32.36 -7.07
CA PRO A 28 3.86 31.62 -7.46
C PRO A 28 3.63 30.13 -7.21
N ALA A 29 3.98 29.29 -8.18
CA ALA A 29 3.94 27.84 -8.04
C ALA A 29 4.60 27.45 -6.70
N PRO A 30 3.96 26.63 -5.85
CA PRO A 30 4.67 26.06 -4.71
C PRO A 30 5.87 25.34 -5.31
N GLN A 31 7.04 25.76 -4.86
CA GLN A 31 8.34 25.33 -5.37
C GLN A 31 8.31 23.81 -5.51
N GLY A 32 8.25 23.36 -6.77
CA GLY A 32 8.24 21.95 -7.09
C GLY A 32 9.47 21.34 -6.49
N LEU A 33 9.26 20.53 -5.46
CA LEU A 33 10.29 19.68 -4.90
C LEU A 33 10.99 18.99 -6.06
N SER A 34 12.29 19.28 -6.22
CA SER A 34 13.19 18.46 -7.03
C SER A 34 13.33 17.10 -6.34
N LEU A 35 12.27 16.28 -6.46
CA LEU A 35 12.18 14.90 -6.04
C LEU A 35 12.16 14.01 -7.29
N ALA A 36 13.15 14.23 -8.16
CA ALA A 36 13.71 13.13 -8.94
C ALA A 36 14.88 12.54 -8.13
N ARG A 37 14.64 12.08 -6.90
CA ARG A 37 15.62 11.37 -6.08
C ARG A 37 15.26 9.89 -6.08
N THR A 38 16.22 9.06 -6.49
CA THR A 38 16.16 7.62 -6.78
C THR A 38 15.11 6.84 -5.98
N ALA A 39 13.91 6.68 -6.55
CA ALA A 39 12.75 6.06 -5.88
C ALA A 39 12.92 4.56 -5.56
N ALA A 40 14.05 3.93 -5.89
CA ALA A 40 14.22 2.48 -5.81
C ALA A 40 15.60 1.97 -5.37
N LYS A 41 16.63 2.82 -5.24
CA LYS A 41 17.97 2.35 -4.82
C LYS A 41 18.24 2.76 -3.38
N LEU A 42 17.97 1.82 -2.49
CA LEU A 42 18.47 1.82 -1.12
C LEU A 42 20.01 1.85 -1.13
N SER A 43 20.61 2.51 -0.14
CA SER A 43 22.04 2.42 0.10
C SER A 43 22.47 0.97 0.36
N PRO A 44 23.74 0.61 0.12
CA PRO A 44 24.23 -0.73 0.43
C PRO A 44 24.03 -1.14 1.90
N SER A 45 24.15 -0.20 2.85
CA SER A 45 23.89 -0.48 4.26
C SER A 45 22.42 -0.78 4.53
N CYS A 46 21.51 -0.06 3.87
CA CYS A 46 20.09 -0.31 4.00
C CYS A 46 19.66 -1.63 3.34
N GLN A 47 20.27 -1.98 2.20
CA GLN A 47 20.09 -3.30 1.57
C GLN A 47 20.55 -4.43 2.49
N LEU A 48 21.70 -4.27 3.15
CA LEU A 48 22.19 -5.26 4.12
C LEU A 48 21.25 -5.41 5.33
N ALA A 49 20.71 -4.31 5.85
CA ALA A 49 19.72 -4.35 6.92
C ALA A 49 18.41 -5.02 6.48
N ALA A 50 17.91 -4.71 5.28
CA ALA A 50 16.72 -5.37 4.73
C ALA A 50 16.94 -6.88 4.55
N SER A 51 18.11 -7.30 4.04
CA SER A 51 18.49 -8.71 3.95
C SER A 51 18.61 -9.38 5.32
N GLY A 52 19.03 -8.65 6.36
CA GLY A 52 19.12 -9.14 7.73
C GLY A 52 17.76 -9.54 8.34
N LEU A 53 16.65 -9.12 7.75
CA LEU A 53 15.30 -9.51 8.16
C LEU A 53 14.96 -10.97 7.80
N LEU A 54 15.69 -11.59 6.86
CA LEU A 54 15.49 -12.96 6.36
C LEU A 54 16.05 -14.07 7.28
N GLY A 55 16.41 -13.76 8.52
CA GLY A 55 16.96 -14.74 9.47
C GLY A 55 16.38 -14.62 10.87
N GLU A 56 15.28 -13.91 11.01
CA GLU A 56 14.66 -13.53 12.28
C GLU A 56 13.24 -14.09 12.36
N GLU A 57 12.65 -14.12 13.57
CA GLU A 57 11.23 -14.46 13.72
C GLU A 57 10.30 -13.59 12.85
N PHE A 58 10.77 -12.39 12.51
CA PHE A 58 10.10 -11.46 11.62
C PHE A 58 9.89 -12.02 10.20
N GLU A 59 10.85 -12.81 9.68
CA GLU A 59 10.77 -13.44 8.36
C GLU A 59 9.47 -14.24 8.20
N SER A 60 9.15 -15.05 9.20
CA SER A 60 8.02 -15.98 9.15
C SER A 60 6.67 -15.28 9.35
N CYS A 61 6.57 -14.30 10.26
CA CYS A 61 5.29 -13.64 10.56
C CYS A 61 4.89 -12.55 9.55
N ALA A 62 5.87 -12.00 8.82
CA ALA A 62 5.64 -11.03 7.75
C ALA A 62 5.71 -11.64 6.34
N ASP A 63 6.04 -12.93 6.24
CA ASP A 63 6.26 -13.66 4.99
C ASP A 63 7.23 -12.93 4.05
N ILE A 64 8.44 -12.66 4.56
CA ILE A 64 9.43 -11.83 3.84
C ILE A 64 9.87 -12.47 2.52
N LEU A 65 9.93 -13.81 2.44
CA LEU A 65 10.20 -14.51 1.18
C LEU A 65 9.07 -14.31 0.15
N GLY A 66 7.81 -14.33 0.59
CA GLY A 66 6.67 -13.96 -0.26
C GLY A 66 6.79 -12.52 -0.74
N LEU A 67 7.19 -11.60 0.13
CA LEU A 67 7.40 -10.19 -0.22
C LEU A 67 8.53 -10.00 -1.25
N VAL A 68 9.64 -10.72 -1.13
CA VAL A 68 10.75 -10.70 -2.12
C VAL A 68 10.24 -11.09 -3.52
N SER A 69 9.32 -12.04 -3.60
CA SER A 69 8.74 -12.47 -4.88
C SER A 69 7.98 -11.34 -5.61
N ILE A 70 7.46 -10.34 -4.88
CA ILE A 70 6.85 -9.14 -5.47
C ILE A 70 7.93 -8.25 -6.11
N PHE A 71 9.09 -8.11 -5.47
CA PHE A 71 10.20 -7.30 -5.98
C PHE A 71 10.88 -7.92 -7.20
N GLU A 72 10.89 -9.24 -7.29
CA GLU A 72 11.48 -9.99 -8.41
C GLU A 72 10.53 -10.15 -9.61
N ALA A 73 9.25 -9.86 -9.44
CA ALA A 73 8.24 -10.00 -10.47
C ALA A 73 8.53 -9.08 -11.67
N LYS A 74 8.61 -9.67 -12.86
CA LYS A 74 8.86 -8.97 -14.13
C LYS A 74 7.58 -8.60 -14.89
N ASP A 75 6.46 -9.17 -14.47
CA ASP A 75 5.14 -9.07 -15.11
C ASP A 75 4.10 -8.52 -14.11
N SER A 76 2.85 -8.97 -14.20
CA SER A 76 1.77 -8.65 -13.26
C SER A 76 2.18 -8.96 -11.82
N LEU A 77 1.90 -8.00 -10.94
CA LEU A 77 2.06 -8.16 -9.50
C LEU A 77 0.90 -8.87 -8.82
N VAL A 78 -0.22 -9.12 -9.50
CA VAL A 78 -1.44 -9.66 -8.87
C VAL A 78 -1.16 -11.00 -8.18
N SER A 79 -0.51 -11.94 -8.87
CA SER A 79 -0.20 -13.26 -8.31
C SER A 79 0.86 -13.21 -7.19
N PRO A 80 2.01 -12.52 -7.36
CA PRO A 80 2.96 -12.31 -6.26
C PRO A 80 2.35 -11.64 -5.02
N ILE A 81 1.53 -10.60 -5.21
CA ILE A 81 0.82 -9.91 -4.11
C ILE A 81 -0.14 -10.87 -3.43
N ASN A 82 -0.94 -11.62 -4.20
CA ASN A 82 -1.89 -12.57 -3.63
C ASN A 82 -1.19 -13.66 -2.81
N THR A 83 -0.05 -14.16 -3.30
CA THR A 83 0.76 -15.18 -2.62
C THR A 83 1.26 -14.63 -1.28
N TRP A 84 1.91 -13.47 -1.30
CA TRP A 84 2.43 -12.83 -0.09
C TRP A 84 1.33 -12.46 0.90
N VAL A 85 0.23 -11.84 0.45
CA VAL A 85 -0.89 -11.49 1.33
C VAL A 85 -1.46 -12.76 1.97
N SER A 86 -1.61 -13.85 1.21
CA SER A 86 -2.09 -15.12 1.75
C SER A 86 -1.14 -15.69 2.82
N GLY A 87 0.17 -15.70 2.57
CA GLY A 87 1.18 -16.17 3.52
C GLY A 87 1.23 -15.29 4.77
N ALA A 88 1.41 -13.99 4.60
CA ALA A 88 1.45 -13.03 5.69
C ALA A 88 0.18 -13.09 6.55
N CYS A 89 -1.01 -13.05 5.95
CA CYS A 89 -2.28 -12.98 6.67
C CYS A 89 -2.68 -14.31 7.35
N SER A 90 -2.22 -15.45 6.83
CA SER A 90 -2.41 -16.75 7.47
C SER A 90 -1.37 -17.04 8.57
N ALA A 91 -0.25 -16.32 8.61
CA ALA A 91 0.73 -16.42 9.68
C ALA A 91 0.22 -15.81 11.00
N LYS A 92 0.81 -16.24 12.12
CA LYS A 92 0.63 -15.54 13.40
C LYS A 92 1.17 -14.10 13.27
N PRO A 93 0.46 -13.07 13.74
CA PRO A 93 0.99 -11.71 13.76
C PRO A 93 2.36 -11.63 14.43
N CYS A 94 3.23 -10.76 13.91
CA CYS A 94 4.57 -10.56 14.46
C CYS A 94 4.52 -10.13 15.93
N SER A 95 5.42 -10.66 16.74
CA SER A 95 5.53 -10.23 18.13
C SER A 95 6.09 -8.81 18.21
N LYS A 96 5.72 -8.07 19.27
CA LYS A 96 6.30 -6.74 19.53
C LYS A 96 7.83 -6.78 19.58
N GLN A 97 8.41 -7.81 20.19
CA GLN A 97 9.87 -7.95 20.27
C GLN A 97 10.51 -8.10 18.89
N SER A 98 9.92 -8.93 18.02
CA SER A 98 10.43 -9.14 16.66
C SER A 98 10.30 -7.86 15.82
N LEU A 99 9.20 -7.11 15.98
CA LEU A 99 8.98 -5.80 15.33
C LEU A 99 9.96 -4.72 15.84
N ASP A 100 10.17 -4.63 17.15
CA ASP A 100 11.13 -3.69 17.75
C ASP A 100 12.55 -3.99 17.26
N LYS A 101 12.95 -5.27 17.19
CA LYS A 101 14.25 -5.67 16.65
C LYS A 101 14.39 -5.32 15.16
N ALA A 102 13.40 -5.65 14.35
CA ALA A 102 13.40 -5.35 12.91
C ALA A 102 13.43 -3.85 12.64
N SER A 103 12.62 -3.06 13.34
CA SER A 103 12.59 -1.60 13.21
C SER A 103 13.91 -0.96 13.62
N GLN A 104 14.56 -1.41 14.71
CA GLN A 104 15.89 -0.92 15.08
C GLN A 104 16.96 -1.26 14.03
N MET A 105 16.95 -2.49 13.50
CA MET A 105 17.86 -2.89 12.42
C MET A 105 17.71 -1.98 11.19
N MET A 106 16.47 -1.72 10.76
CA MET A 106 16.20 -0.82 9.64
C MET A 106 16.55 0.62 9.96
N LYS A 107 16.27 1.11 11.17
CA LYS A 107 16.62 2.47 11.60
C LYS A 107 18.12 2.73 11.49
N THR A 108 18.93 1.79 11.95
CA THR A 108 20.38 1.91 11.95
C THR A 108 20.97 1.70 10.55
N GLY A 109 20.56 0.65 9.85
CA GLY A 109 21.12 0.33 8.52
C GLY A 109 20.70 1.30 7.42
N CYS A 110 19.50 1.88 7.53
CA CYS A 110 18.95 2.83 6.58
C CYS A 110 19.03 4.28 7.06
N ALA A 111 19.86 4.60 8.06
CA ALA A 111 19.91 5.94 8.65
C ALA A 111 20.10 7.06 7.61
N SER A 112 21.01 6.88 6.65
CA SER A 112 21.22 7.82 5.54
C SER A 112 20.00 7.90 4.62
N ASP A 113 19.43 6.77 4.22
CA ASP A 113 18.26 6.72 3.34
C ASP A 113 17.03 7.37 3.99
N LEU A 114 16.84 7.17 5.28
CA LEU A 114 15.77 7.78 6.06
C LEU A 114 15.97 9.30 6.18
N GLN A 115 17.20 9.75 6.42
CA GLN A 115 17.55 11.17 6.46
C GLN A 115 17.35 11.85 5.10
N GLU A 116 17.68 11.15 4.01
CA GLU A 116 17.51 11.65 2.64
C GLU A 116 16.07 11.58 2.13
N GLY A 117 15.16 10.94 2.89
CA GLY A 117 13.75 10.78 2.51
C GLY A 117 13.54 9.77 1.39
N SER A 118 14.37 8.72 1.32
CA SER A 118 14.19 7.61 0.38
C SER A 118 12.82 6.96 0.58
N ILE A 119 11.98 7.01 -0.44
CA ILE A 119 10.59 6.49 -0.40
C ILE A 119 10.57 5.04 0.07
N ALA A 120 11.48 4.21 -0.44
CA ALA A 120 11.54 2.80 -0.08
C ALA A 120 11.95 2.58 1.39
N ALA A 121 12.97 3.30 1.88
CA ALA A 121 13.40 3.19 3.27
C ALA A 121 12.33 3.71 4.24
N VAL A 122 11.72 4.85 3.91
CA VAL A 122 10.62 5.43 4.68
C VAL A 122 9.43 4.48 4.72
N ALA A 123 9.04 3.90 3.58
CA ALA A 123 7.94 2.95 3.52
C ALA A 123 8.22 1.70 4.37
N MET A 124 9.38 1.07 4.23
CA MET A 124 9.73 -0.12 5.03
C MET A 124 9.75 0.18 6.53
N TYR A 125 10.37 1.28 6.94
CA TYR A 125 10.43 1.65 8.35
C TYR A 125 9.03 1.95 8.91
N SER A 126 8.19 2.67 8.16
CA SER A 126 6.82 2.99 8.54
C SER A 126 5.94 1.74 8.66
N ILE A 127 6.13 0.75 7.77
CA ILE A 127 5.43 -0.54 7.85
C ILE A 127 5.80 -1.28 9.13
N LEU A 128 7.08 -1.24 9.53
CA LEU A 128 7.53 -1.89 10.76
C LEU A 128 6.99 -1.22 12.02
N THR A 129 7.00 0.12 12.07
CA THR A 129 6.51 0.87 13.25
C THR A 129 4.99 0.91 13.36
N HIS A 130 4.27 0.69 12.26
CA HIS A 130 2.81 0.65 12.20
C HIS A 130 2.25 -0.69 11.72
N TYR A 131 2.96 -1.78 12.03
CA TYR A 131 2.69 -3.13 11.51
C TYR A 131 1.23 -3.55 11.64
N ASP A 132 0.57 -3.33 12.78
CA ASP A 132 -0.80 -3.79 12.99
C ASP A 132 -1.77 -3.13 11.99
N VAL A 133 -1.65 -1.81 11.79
CA VAL A 133 -2.51 -1.07 10.85
C VAL A 133 -2.18 -1.42 9.40
N THR A 134 -0.90 -1.63 9.10
CA THR A 134 -0.48 -2.06 7.76
C THR A 134 -0.97 -3.48 7.45
N ARG A 135 -0.81 -4.41 8.40
CA ARG A 135 -1.28 -5.78 8.28
C ARG A 135 -2.79 -5.82 8.10
N ASP A 136 -3.54 -5.07 8.90
CA ASP A 136 -4.99 -4.93 8.75
C ASP A 136 -5.40 -4.54 7.33
N MET A 137 -4.68 -3.61 6.70
CA MET A 137 -4.96 -3.16 5.33
C MET A 137 -4.80 -4.30 4.33
N PHE A 138 -3.64 -4.98 4.35
CA PHE A 138 -3.37 -6.10 3.43
C PHE A 138 -4.27 -7.30 3.69
N CYS A 139 -4.62 -7.55 4.96
CA CYS A 139 -5.47 -8.67 5.37
C CYS A 139 -6.96 -8.37 5.30
N THR A 140 -7.39 -7.26 4.69
CA THR A 140 -8.81 -7.07 4.38
C THR A 140 -9.28 -8.07 3.34
N GLN A 141 -10.43 -8.72 3.59
CA GLN A 141 -11.00 -9.73 2.71
C GLN A 141 -12.54 -9.72 2.74
N TYR A 142 -13.17 -10.23 1.69
CA TYR A 142 -14.61 -10.50 1.70
C TYR A 142 -14.98 -11.56 2.75
N LYS A 143 -16.07 -11.32 3.49
CA LYS A 143 -16.61 -12.29 4.46
C LYS A 143 -17.11 -13.58 3.80
N GLN A 144 -17.65 -13.46 2.59
CA GLN A 144 -18.35 -14.58 1.92
C GLN A 144 -17.41 -15.68 1.42
N ASN A 145 -16.25 -15.31 0.89
CA ASN A 145 -15.34 -16.23 0.20
C ASN A 145 -13.87 -16.09 0.64
N SER A 146 -13.57 -15.21 1.60
CA SER A 146 -12.21 -14.95 2.07
C SER A 146 -11.23 -14.45 1.00
N THR A 147 -11.72 -13.91 -0.12
CA THR A 147 -10.86 -13.29 -1.13
C THR A 147 -10.29 -11.97 -0.59
N TYR A 148 -8.96 -11.84 -0.59
CA TYR A 148 -8.28 -10.62 -0.16
C TYR A 148 -8.53 -9.44 -1.10
N CYS A 149 -8.77 -8.28 -0.51
CA CYS A 149 -9.26 -7.11 -1.25
C CYS A 149 -8.24 -6.54 -2.22
N LEU A 150 -6.99 -6.34 -1.79
CA LEU A 150 -5.97 -5.73 -2.64
C LEU A 150 -5.69 -6.54 -3.92
N PRO A 151 -5.34 -7.84 -3.86
CA PRO A 151 -5.13 -8.62 -5.07
C PRO A 151 -6.40 -8.79 -5.92
N SER A 152 -7.59 -8.83 -5.31
CA SER A 152 -8.86 -8.88 -6.07
C SER A 152 -9.05 -7.64 -6.93
N VAL A 153 -8.97 -6.45 -6.33
CA VAL A 153 -9.19 -5.19 -7.07
C VAL A 153 -8.13 -5.00 -8.15
N LEU A 154 -6.86 -5.31 -7.86
CA LEU A 154 -5.80 -5.26 -8.88
C LEU A 154 -6.06 -6.25 -10.03
N GLY A 155 -6.46 -7.48 -9.71
CA GLY A 155 -6.79 -8.51 -10.69
C GLY A 155 -7.99 -8.15 -11.57
N ASP A 156 -9.04 -7.57 -10.98
CA ASP A 156 -10.23 -7.13 -11.71
C ASP A 156 -9.90 -6.00 -12.69
N VAL A 157 -9.04 -5.06 -12.29
CA VAL A 157 -8.56 -3.97 -13.15
C VAL A 157 -7.66 -4.50 -14.26
N GLU A 158 -6.70 -5.39 -13.98
CA GLU A 158 -5.86 -5.99 -15.03
C GLU A 158 -6.71 -6.77 -16.04
N SER A 159 -7.64 -7.59 -15.55
CA SER A 159 -8.47 -8.44 -16.41
C SER A 159 -9.38 -7.63 -17.34
N GLN A 160 -9.87 -6.47 -16.91
CA GLN A 160 -10.77 -5.64 -17.72
C GLN A 160 -10.03 -4.62 -18.59
N SER A 161 -8.92 -4.06 -18.12
CA SER A 161 -8.14 -3.08 -18.87
C SER A 161 -7.24 -3.72 -19.93
N GLY A 162 -6.83 -4.98 -19.73
CA GLY A 162 -5.81 -5.65 -20.54
C GLY A 162 -4.38 -5.17 -20.25
N GLU A 163 -4.20 -4.26 -19.30
CA GLU A 163 -2.89 -3.76 -18.88
C GLU A 163 -2.42 -4.55 -17.65
N LYS A 164 -1.12 -4.87 -17.59
CA LYS A 164 -0.50 -5.48 -16.40
C LYS A 164 -0.05 -4.39 -15.46
N ILE A 165 -0.32 -4.56 -14.16
CA ILE A 165 0.17 -3.73 -13.07
C ILE A 165 1.53 -4.25 -12.62
N THR A 166 2.58 -3.52 -12.95
CA THR A 166 3.98 -3.89 -12.66
C THR A 166 4.56 -3.13 -11.46
N LEU A 167 5.67 -3.60 -10.90
CA LEU A 167 6.38 -2.89 -9.81
C LEU A 167 6.80 -1.48 -10.22
N GLY A 168 7.28 -1.30 -11.45
CA GLY A 168 7.66 0.01 -11.98
C GLY A 168 6.49 0.98 -12.05
N GLU A 169 5.28 0.48 -12.34
CA GLU A 169 4.07 1.28 -12.32
C GLU A 169 3.65 1.61 -10.89
N VAL A 170 3.65 0.66 -9.96
CA VAL A 170 3.37 0.94 -8.53
C VAL A 170 4.32 2.00 -7.97
N VAL A 171 5.63 1.91 -8.27
CA VAL A 171 6.61 2.93 -7.85
C VAL A 171 6.33 4.29 -8.53
N SER A 172 5.97 4.28 -9.81
CA SER A 172 5.65 5.51 -10.54
C SER A 172 4.35 6.16 -10.04
N LEU A 173 3.37 5.36 -9.63
CA LEU A 173 2.13 5.81 -8.96
C LEU A 173 2.44 6.50 -7.63
N ILE A 174 3.29 5.88 -6.80
CA ILE A 174 3.70 6.43 -5.49
C ILE A 174 4.47 7.75 -5.66
N THR A 175 5.22 7.89 -6.75
CA THR A 175 5.97 9.13 -7.04
C THR A 175 5.15 10.19 -7.77
N GLY A 176 3.83 9.99 -7.93
CA GLY A 176 2.94 10.96 -8.54
C GLY A 176 3.21 11.16 -10.03
N LYS A 177 3.65 10.13 -10.74
CA LYS A 177 3.74 10.14 -12.21
C LYS A 177 2.50 9.46 -12.77
N LEU A 178 1.95 10.00 -13.86
CA LEU A 178 0.92 9.29 -14.61
C LEU A 178 1.53 8.02 -15.24
N THR A 179 0.91 6.87 -15.02
CA THR A 179 1.42 5.55 -15.37
C THR A 179 0.47 4.78 -16.29
N LYS A 180 0.89 3.60 -16.73
CA LYS A 180 -0.03 2.63 -17.37
C LYS A 180 -1.11 2.17 -16.40
N ALA A 181 -0.77 1.98 -15.12
CA ALA A 181 -1.74 1.62 -14.10
C ALA A 181 -2.82 2.71 -13.95
N ASP A 182 -2.49 4.00 -13.97
CA ASP A 182 -3.52 5.06 -13.97
C ASP A 182 -4.46 4.93 -15.16
N ARG A 183 -3.92 4.66 -16.36
CA ARG A 183 -4.75 4.43 -17.55
C ARG A 183 -5.61 3.18 -17.43
N ALA A 184 -5.13 2.13 -16.79
CA ALA A 184 -5.89 0.92 -16.53
C ALA A 184 -7.10 1.21 -15.62
N PHE A 185 -6.91 1.96 -14.54
CA PHE A 185 -8.02 2.38 -13.67
C PHE A 185 -8.99 3.33 -14.39
N MET A 186 -8.50 4.21 -15.27
CA MET A 186 -9.34 5.12 -16.06
C MET A 186 -10.08 4.44 -17.22
N SER A 187 -9.60 3.29 -17.70
CA SER A 187 -10.18 2.58 -18.86
C SER A 187 -11.27 1.58 -18.49
N VAL A 188 -11.37 1.22 -17.22
CA VAL A 188 -12.39 0.28 -16.71
C VAL A 188 -13.59 1.02 -16.11
N PRO A 189 -14.79 0.42 -16.10
CA PRO A 189 -15.92 0.94 -15.34
C PRO A 189 -15.56 1.14 -13.88
N LYS A 190 -16.08 2.21 -13.25
CA LYS A 190 -15.77 2.50 -11.85
C LYS A 190 -16.19 1.37 -10.92
N GLU A 191 -17.22 0.61 -11.28
CA GLU A 191 -17.75 -0.53 -10.54
C GLU A 191 -16.70 -1.64 -10.36
N THR A 192 -15.64 -1.65 -11.18
CA THR A 192 -14.50 -2.59 -11.07
C THR A 192 -13.66 -2.35 -9.82
N TYR A 193 -13.54 -1.09 -9.37
CA TYR A 193 -12.74 -0.73 -8.19
C TYR A 193 -13.53 -0.01 -7.10
N CYS A 194 -14.72 0.54 -7.38
CA CYS A 194 -15.66 1.06 -6.41
C CYS A 194 -16.51 -0.07 -5.79
N THR A 195 -15.84 -1.13 -5.33
CA THR A 195 -16.45 -2.30 -4.68
C THR A 195 -16.32 -2.19 -3.16
N PRO A 196 -16.95 -3.08 -2.38
CA PRO A 196 -16.72 -3.09 -0.94
C PRO A 196 -15.24 -3.29 -0.57
N CYS A 197 -14.50 -4.08 -1.35
CA CYS A 197 -13.06 -4.21 -1.18
C CYS A 197 -12.29 -2.93 -1.56
N GLY A 198 -12.71 -2.23 -2.61
CA GLY A 198 -12.17 -0.91 -2.94
C GLY A 198 -12.33 0.10 -1.81
N HIS A 199 -13.53 0.17 -1.21
CA HIS A 199 -13.81 1.01 -0.04
C HIS A 199 -12.91 0.63 1.13
N ALA A 200 -12.80 -0.66 1.46
CA ALA A 200 -11.93 -1.12 2.54
C ALA A 200 -10.46 -0.74 2.32
N ILE A 201 -9.93 -0.87 1.09
CA ILE A 201 -8.56 -0.47 0.75
C ILE A 201 -8.36 1.03 0.99
N VAL A 202 -9.32 1.87 0.57
CA VAL A 202 -9.26 3.33 0.75
C VAL A 202 -9.29 3.69 2.24
N THR A 203 -10.24 3.16 2.98
CA THR A 203 -10.38 3.39 4.43
C THR A 203 -9.13 2.97 5.19
N LYS A 204 -8.63 1.76 4.95
CA LYS A 204 -7.45 1.24 5.67
C LYS A 204 -6.15 1.92 5.22
N SER A 205 -6.03 2.28 3.94
CA SER A 205 -4.89 3.09 3.46
C SER A 205 -4.86 4.47 4.12
N ALA A 206 -6.02 5.13 4.25
CA ALA A 206 -6.12 6.41 4.92
C ALA A 206 -5.74 6.29 6.40
N THR A 207 -6.24 5.27 7.09
CA THR A 207 -5.91 4.97 8.49
C THR A 207 -4.39 4.76 8.68
N MET A 208 -3.77 3.99 7.79
CA MET A 208 -2.32 3.75 7.82
C MET A 208 -1.53 5.05 7.60
N ILE A 209 -1.90 5.85 6.60
CA ILE A 209 -1.27 7.15 6.32
C ILE A 209 -1.38 8.09 7.52
N ASP A 210 -2.56 8.15 8.16
CA ASP A 210 -2.78 9.00 9.33
C ASP A 210 -2.01 8.54 10.56
N ALA A 211 -1.82 7.22 10.72
CA ALA A 211 -0.98 6.66 11.78
C ALA A 211 0.50 7.05 11.58
N ILE A 212 1.01 6.88 10.36
CA ILE A 212 2.40 7.24 9.99
C ILE A 212 2.65 8.73 10.18
N ARG A 213 1.73 9.58 9.71
CA ARG A 213 1.84 11.04 9.84
C ARG A 213 1.92 11.52 11.30
N LYS A 214 1.27 10.79 12.22
CA LYS A 214 1.24 11.12 13.66
C LYS A 214 2.43 10.55 14.43
N ASP A 215 3.30 9.75 13.81
CA ASP A 215 4.43 9.11 14.48
C ASP A 215 5.45 10.17 14.97
N PRO A 216 5.66 10.31 16.28
CA PRO A 216 6.60 11.28 16.83
C PRO A 216 8.08 10.94 16.56
N VAL A 217 8.39 9.75 16.02
CA VAL A 217 9.77 9.25 15.86
C VAL A 217 10.46 9.74 14.56
N GLY A 218 9.86 10.68 13.83
CA GLY A 218 10.63 11.69 13.10
C GLY A 218 10.99 11.40 11.64
N ILE A 219 10.15 10.69 10.89
CA ILE A 219 10.21 10.79 9.42
C ILE A 219 9.22 11.86 8.99
N GLU A 220 9.69 12.88 8.27
CA GLU A 220 8.82 13.92 7.71
C GLU A 220 7.91 13.29 6.64
N PHE A 221 6.70 12.91 7.03
CA PHE A 221 5.68 12.37 6.15
C PHE A 221 4.54 13.39 5.98
N ASN A 222 4.79 14.40 5.14
CA ASN A 222 3.83 15.47 4.88
C ASN A 222 2.80 15.07 3.80
N TYR A 223 2.14 13.92 4.01
CA TYR A 223 1.05 13.45 3.15
C TYR A 223 -0.22 13.32 3.98
N SER A 224 -1.31 13.93 3.50
CA SER A 224 -2.64 13.77 4.09
C SER A 224 -3.47 12.85 3.22
N SER A 225 -4.14 11.89 3.84
CA SER A 225 -5.11 11.01 3.16
C SER A 225 -6.34 11.79 2.66
N SER A 226 -6.70 12.88 3.34
CA SER A 226 -7.98 13.57 3.20
C SER A 226 -8.31 14.04 1.77
N SER A 227 -7.36 14.68 1.08
CA SER A 227 -7.62 15.20 -0.28
C SER A 227 -7.90 14.07 -1.27
N THR A 228 -7.24 12.93 -1.09
CA THR A 228 -7.42 11.82 -2.01
C THR A 228 -8.62 10.96 -1.65
N VAL A 229 -8.89 10.74 -0.37
CA VAL A 229 -10.15 10.10 0.05
C VAL A 229 -11.34 10.88 -0.53
N HIS A 230 -11.28 12.21 -0.46
CA HIS A 230 -12.29 13.08 -1.07
C HIS A 230 -12.45 12.86 -2.57
N GLN A 231 -11.36 12.85 -3.32
CA GLN A 231 -11.38 12.58 -4.76
C GLN A 231 -11.97 11.21 -5.12
N ILE A 232 -11.64 10.17 -4.36
CA ILE A 232 -12.22 8.84 -4.58
C ILE A 232 -13.72 8.85 -4.24
N SER A 233 -14.13 9.59 -3.22
CA SER A 233 -15.55 9.74 -2.88
C SER A 233 -16.36 10.45 -3.97
N GLU A 234 -15.76 11.38 -4.72
CA GLU A 234 -16.42 12.02 -5.87
C GLU A 234 -16.72 11.01 -6.99
N ILE A 235 -15.92 9.94 -7.11
CA ILE A 235 -16.06 8.88 -8.13
C ILE A 235 -16.95 7.74 -7.63
N CYS A 236 -16.63 7.20 -6.46
CA CYS A 236 -17.21 5.99 -5.88
C CYS A 236 -18.39 6.26 -4.94
N GLY A 237 -18.60 7.51 -4.55
CA GLY A 237 -19.68 7.95 -3.67
C GLY A 237 -19.22 8.27 -2.24
N ALA A 238 -20.05 9.03 -1.52
CA ALA A 238 -19.77 9.56 -0.18
C ALA A 238 -19.51 8.47 0.89
N ALA A 239 -19.93 7.23 0.67
CA ALA A 239 -19.62 6.13 1.57
C ALA A 239 -18.10 5.95 1.77
N PHE A 240 -17.27 6.27 0.77
CA PHE A 240 -15.81 6.14 0.87
C PHE A 240 -15.14 7.12 1.87
N GLU A 241 -15.88 8.12 2.36
CA GLU A 241 -15.42 9.08 3.39
C GLU A 241 -15.85 8.71 4.81
N ASP A 242 -16.63 7.65 5.01
CA ASP A 242 -17.23 7.33 6.32
C ASP A 242 -16.24 6.79 7.36
N HIS A 243 -14.97 6.57 6.96
CA HIS A 243 -13.91 5.96 7.75
C HIS A 243 -14.23 4.54 8.27
N GLN A 244 -15.18 3.84 7.64
CA GLN A 244 -15.60 2.50 7.99
C GLN A 244 -15.26 1.52 6.86
N ILE A 245 -15.09 0.25 7.21
CA ILE A 245 -15.03 -0.82 6.20
C ILE A 245 -16.46 -1.33 5.98
N PRO A 246 -16.84 -1.67 4.75
CA PRO A 246 -18.16 -2.24 4.49
C PRO A 246 -18.44 -3.52 5.27
N ASP A 247 -19.71 -3.75 5.61
CA ASP A 247 -20.15 -4.95 6.34
C ASP A 247 -19.84 -6.26 5.61
N SER A 248 -19.66 -6.25 4.29
CA SER A 248 -19.28 -7.43 3.51
C SER A 248 -17.78 -7.76 3.58
N VAL A 249 -16.97 -6.89 4.20
CA VAL A 249 -15.51 -7.03 4.35
C VAL A 249 -15.16 -7.20 5.83
N GLN A 250 -14.09 -7.94 6.09
CA GLN A 250 -13.49 -8.07 7.41
C GLN A 250 -11.97 -8.07 7.29
N ILE A 251 -11.28 -7.88 8.42
CA ILE A 251 -9.86 -8.23 8.52
C ILE A 251 -9.80 -9.76 8.71
N ALA A 252 -8.95 -10.43 7.95
CA ALA A 252 -8.75 -11.87 8.05
C ALA A 252 -8.37 -12.24 9.50
N PRO A 253 -9.09 -13.17 10.13
CA PRO A 253 -8.78 -13.55 11.49
C PRO A 253 -7.40 -14.22 11.54
N PRO A 254 -6.60 -14.01 12.60
CA PRO A 254 -5.36 -14.75 12.76
C PRO A 254 -5.65 -16.26 12.82
N PRO A 255 -4.69 -17.11 12.42
CA PRO A 255 -4.86 -18.55 12.52
C PRO A 255 -5.24 -18.92 13.96
N LYS A 256 -6.31 -19.71 14.11
CA LYS A 256 -6.71 -20.22 15.43
C LYS A 256 -5.54 -21.04 15.98
N SER A 257 -5.06 -20.71 17.17
CA SER A 257 -4.09 -21.56 17.89
C SER A 257 -4.75 -22.90 18.20
N GLY A 258 -4.43 -23.92 17.40
CA GLY A 258 -5.00 -25.25 17.48
C GLY A 258 -3.99 -26.33 17.14
N ASN A 259 -3.48 -26.96 18.20
CA ASN A 259 -2.72 -28.22 18.33
C ASN A 259 -1.54 -28.52 17.37
N PRO A 260 -0.41 -29.03 17.90
CA PRO A 260 0.74 -29.41 17.10
C PRO A 260 0.30 -30.42 16.04
N ILE A 261 0.47 -30.04 14.78
CA ILE A 261 0.26 -30.89 13.62
C ILE A 261 1.13 -32.13 13.82
N GLU A 262 0.49 -33.29 13.99
CA GLU A 262 1.13 -34.58 13.82
C GLU A 262 1.85 -34.55 12.46
N LYS A 263 3.19 -34.60 12.50
CA LYS A 263 4.00 -35.04 11.38
C LYS A 263 3.51 -36.42 10.95
N LYS A 264 2.59 -36.49 10.00
CA LYS A 264 2.46 -37.69 9.18
C LYS A 264 3.55 -37.65 8.13
N LEU A 265 4.64 -38.33 8.49
CA LEU A 265 5.63 -38.87 7.58
C LEU A 265 4.90 -39.72 6.52
N ALA A 266 5.11 -39.41 5.25
CA ALA A 266 4.95 -40.31 4.12
C ALA A 266 6.03 -39.95 3.09
#